data_AF-A0A433ZZR9-F1
#
_entry.id   AF-A0A433ZZR9-F1
#
_cell.length_a   1.000
_cell.length_b   1.000
_cell.length_c   1.000
_cell.angle_alpha   90.00
_cell.angle_beta   90.00
_cell.angle_gamma   90.00
#
_symmetry.space_group_name_H-M   'P 1'
#
loop_
_entity.id
_entity.type
_entity.pdbx_description
1 polymer ?
#
loop_
_entity_poly.entity_id
_entity_poly.type
_entity_poly.pdbx_seq_one_letter_code
_entity_poly.pdbx_strand_id
1 'polypeptide(L)'
;TGATESGFTIRGAAALRWRLSPSAMFTHTSSVERSTSNVHSSAEASLSTKINGTMQMKASVVARNDTNVPKGKENTDTQTSVTLIYSF
;
A
#
# COMPACT_ATOMS: atom_id res chain seq x y z
N THR A 1 -39.12 -0.40 -3.18
CA THR A 1 -38.64 -1.56 -2.40
C THR A 1 -37.13 -1.43 -2.24
N GLY A 2 -36.67 -0.89 -1.11
CA GLY A 2 -35.23 -0.78 -0.82
C GLY A 2 -34.75 -2.10 -0.24
N ALA A 3 -34.04 -2.90 -1.03
CA ALA A 3 -33.39 -4.09 -0.50
C ALA A 3 -32.26 -3.64 0.42
N THR A 4 -32.34 -4.00 1.70
CA THR A 4 -31.21 -3.85 2.63
C THR A 4 -30.09 -4.76 2.15
N GLU A 5 -29.08 -4.19 1.48
CA GLU A 5 -27.87 -4.92 1.11
C GLU A 5 -27.04 -5.17 2.38
N SER A 6 -27.26 -6.32 3.00
CA SER A 6 -26.46 -6.82 4.12
C SER A 6 -25.11 -7.32 3.59
N GLY A 7 -24.12 -6.44 3.51
CA GLY A 7 -22.79 -6.76 3.00
C GLY A 7 -21.82 -7.21 4.09
N PHE A 8 -21.51 -8.50 4.17
CA PHE A 8 -20.40 -9.00 4.99
C PHE A 8 -19.05 -8.61 4.35
N THR A 9 -18.16 -7.98 5.13
CA THR A 9 -16.83 -7.56 4.66
C THR A 9 -15.76 -8.14 5.57
N ILE A 10 -14.80 -8.84 4.98
CA ILE A 10 -13.59 -9.33 5.66
C ILE A 10 -12.42 -8.47 5.22
N ARG A 11 -11.60 -8.05 6.17
CA ARG A 11 -10.35 -7.31 5.92
C ARG A 11 -9.20 -8.01 6.62
N GLY A 12 -8.14 -8.27 5.87
CA GLY A 12 -6.85 -8.71 6.39
C GLY A 12 -5.79 -7.67 6.05
N ALA A 13 -4.94 -7.33 7.02
CA ALA A 13 -3.80 -6.46 6.79
C ALA A 13 -2.59 -6.98 7.56
N ALA A 14 -1.44 -6.93 6.92
CA ALA A 14 -0.14 -7.25 7.48
C ALA A 14 0.78 -6.05 7.29
N ALA A 15 1.46 -5.63 8.35
CA ALA A 15 2.43 -4.56 8.30
C ALA A 15 3.74 -5.02 8.92
N LEU A 16 4.81 -4.99 8.13
CA LEU A 16 6.17 -5.22 8.56
C LEU A 16 6.89 -3.89 8.62
N ARG A 17 7.48 -3.59 9.77
CA ARG A 17 8.35 -2.43 9.95
C ARG A 17 9.69 -2.89 10.47
N TRP A 18 10.72 -2.71 9.65
CA TRP A 18 12.07 -3.12 9.96
C TRP A 18 13.02 -1.94 9.93
N ARG A 19 13.56 -1.61 11.09
CA ARG A 19 14.65 -0.66 11.23
C ARG A 19 15.95 -1.33 10.80
N LEU A 20 16.39 -1.07 9.57
CA LEU A 20 17.64 -1.57 9.01
C LEU A 20 18.85 -0.91 9.68
N SER A 21 18.74 0.38 10.02
CA SER A 21 19.79 1.12 10.73
C SER A 21 19.17 2.28 11.53
N PRO A 22 19.93 3.03 12.36
CA PRO A 22 19.43 4.23 13.02
C PRO A 22 18.87 5.28 12.05
N SER A 23 19.35 5.28 10.80
CA SER A 23 18.95 6.20 9.75
C SER A 23 18.04 5.57 8.70
N ALA A 24 17.86 4.24 8.65
CA ALA A 24 17.11 3.57 7.60
C ALA A 24 15.97 2.70 8.16
N MET A 25 14.78 2.89 7.59
CA MET A 25 13.57 2.16 7.96
C MET A 25 12.89 1.64 6.70
N PHE A 26 12.73 0.32 6.65
CA PHE A 26 11.94 -0.36 5.65
C PHE A 26 10.55 -0.67 6.22
N THR A 27 9.50 -0.32 5.49
CA THR A 27 8.11 -0.64 5.84
C THR A 27 7.45 -1.34 4.66
N HIS A 28 6.89 -2.51 4.90
CA HIS A 28 6.06 -3.22 3.93
C HIS A 28 4.67 -3.40 4.51
N THR A 29 3.63 -3.12 3.75
CA THR A 29 2.24 -3.24 4.19
C THR A 29 1.43 -3.90 3.10
N SER A 30 0.75 -4.97 3.43
CA SER A 30 -0.06 -5.73 2.49
C SER A 30 -1.44 -5.87 3.09
N SER A 31 -2.46 -5.48 2.34
CA SER A 31 -3.86 -5.61 2.76
C SER A 31 -4.68 -6.30 1.68
N VAL A 32 -5.66 -7.05 2.15
CA VAL A 32 -6.66 -7.71 1.32
C VAL A 32 -8.00 -7.48 1.99
N GLU A 33 -8.89 -6.86 1.25
CA GLU A 33 -10.27 -6.62 1.63
C GLU A 33 -11.18 -7.38 0.68
N ARG A 34 -12.09 -8.16 1.23
CA ARG A 34 -13.09 -8.90 0.48
C ARG A 34 -14.46 -8.54 1.02
N SER A 35 -15.22 -7.82 0.21
CA SER A 35 -16.63 -7.52 0.43
C SER A 35 -17.51 -8.44 -0.42
N THR A 36 -18.82 -8.33 -0.27
CA THR A 36 -19.81 -9.17 -0.96
C THR A 36 -19.75 -9.06 -2.49
N SER A 37 -19.30 -7.94 -3.03
CA SER A 37 -19.22 -7.69 -4.47
C SER A 37 -17.80 -7.47 -5.01
N ASN A 38 -16.81 -7.15 -4.16
CA ASN A 38 -15.49 -6.71 -4.61
C ASN A 38 -14.35 -7.26 -3.73
N VAL A 39 -13.21 -7.53 -4.35
CA VAL A 39 -11.95 -7.85 -3.66
C VAL A 39 -10.94 -6.76 -3.99
N HIS A 40 -10.45 -6.07 -2.97
CA HIS A 40 -9.38 -5.09 -3.07
C HIS A 40 -8.11 -5.67 -2.46
N SER A 41 -7.02 -5.73 -3.21
CA SER A 41 -5.71 -6.10 -2.69
C SER A 41 -4.75 -4.94 -2.87
N SER A 42 -4.00 -4.60 -1.83
CA SER A 42 -2.96 -3.59 -1.92
C SER A 42 -1.68 -4.08 -1.26
N ALA A 43 -0.56 -3.79 -1.89
CA ALA A 43 0.77 -4.05 -1.37
C ALA A 43 1.58 -2.75 -1.50
N GLU A 44 2.10 -2.27 -0.39
CA GLU A 44 2.95 -1.09 -0.30
C GLU A 44 4.31 -1.52 0.25
N ALA A 45 5.38 -1.11 -0.41
CA ALA A 45 6.74 -1.23 0.09
C ALA A 45 7.34 0.16 0.12
N SER A 46 7.92 0.56 1.25
CA SER A 46 8.59 1.84 1.39
C SER A 46 9.91 1.71 2.11
N LEU A 47 10.89 2.45 1.63
CA LEU A 47 12.21 2.58 2.22
C LEU A 47 12.45 4.06 2.50
N SER A 48 12.61 4.38 3.77
CA SER A 48 12.96 5.72 4.22
C SER A 48 14.37 5.71 4.78
N THR A 49 15.14 6.73 4.42
CA THR A 49 16.52 6.90 4.84
C THR A 49 16.78 8.35 5.23
N LYS A 50 17.48 8.55 6.33
CA LYS A 50 17.95 9.83 6.81
C LYS A 50 19.44 9.92 6.50
N ILE A 51 19.80 10.72 5.51
CA ILE A 51 21.18 10.78 5.03
C ILE A 51 22.01 11.65 5.99
N ASN A 52 21.45 12.77 6.46
CA ASN A 52 22.05 13.63 7.48
C ASN A 52 20.96 14.38 8.26
N GLY A 53 21.33 15.42 9.01
CA GLY A 53 20.37 16.26 9.74
C GLY A 53 19.37 17.00 8.85
N THR A 54 19.74 17.27 7.59
CA THR A 54 19.04 18.16 6.65
C THR A 54 18.42 17.44 5.47
N MET A 55 18.71 16.15 5.27
CA MET A 55 18.34 15.40 4.08
C MET A 55 17.72 14.06 4.44
N GLN A 56 16.50 13.86 3.97
CA GLN A 56 15.70 12.65 4.15
C GLN A 56 15.16 12.19 2.80
N MET A 57 15.25 10.91 2.52
CA MET A 57 14.71 10.29 1.32
C MET A 57 13.69 9.24 1.71
N LYS A 58 12.58 9.18 1.00
CA LYS A 58 11.60 8.10 1.08
C LYS A 58 11.27 7.62 -0.33
N ALA A 59 11.57 6.37 -0.62
CA ALA A 59 11.06 5.67 -1.78
C ALA A 59 9.87 4.82 -1.34
N SER A 60 8.79 4.80 -2.11
CA SER A 60 7.62 3.97 -1.87
C SER A 60 7.05 3.45 -3.18
N VAL A 61 6.78 2.16 -3.25
CA VAL A 61 6.08 1.50 -4.34
C VAL A 61 4.78 0.98 -3.78
N VAL A 62 3.67 1.34 -4.40
CA VAL A 62 2.33 0.89 -4.07
C VAL A 62 1.79 0.16 -5.28
N ALA A 63 1.55 -1.14 -5.14
CA ALA A 63 0.80 -1.94 -6.09
C ALA A 63 -0.61 -2.13 -5.53
N ARG A 64 -1.61 -1.59 -6.21
CA ARG A 64 -3.02 -1.85 -5.92
C ARG A 64 -3.59 -2.70 -7.03
N ASN A 65 -4.26 -3.78 -6.64
CA ASN A 65 -4.90 -4.72 -7.54
C ASN A 65 -6.32 -4.95 -7.08
N ASP A 66 -7.27 -4.46 -7.89
CA ASP A 66 -8.70 -4.63 -7.67
C ASP A 66 -9.19 -5.84 -8.49
N THR A 67 -9.68 -6.87 -7.81
CA THR A 67 -9.96 -8.18 -8.43
C THR A 67 -11.41 -8.34 -8.92
N ASN A 68 -12.27 -7.33 -8.85
CA ASN A 68 -13.58 -7.38 -9.51
C ASN A 68 -13.55 -6.59 -10.82
N VAL A 69 -13.10 -7.25 -11.87
CA VAL A 69 -13.30 -6.83 -13.25
C VAL A 69 -13.83 -8.01 -14.06
N PRO A 70 -14.81 -7.79 -14.95
CA PRO A 70 -15.35 -8.83 -15.80
C PRO A 70 -14.23 -9.47 -16.64
N LYS A 71 -14.35 -10.78 -16.92
CA LYS A 71 -13.35 -11.59 -17.63
C LYS A 71 -12.66 -10.80 -18.76
N GLY A 72 -11.35 -10.58 -18.64
CA GLY A 72 -10.50 -10.08 -19.73
C GLY A 72 -9.82 -8.72 -19.57
N LYS A 73 -9.64 -8.17 -18.35
CA LYS A 73 -8.99 -6.86 -18.16
C LYS A 73 -7.93 -6.89 -17.05
N GLU A 74 -6.67 -6.57 -17.36
CA GLU A 74 -5.62 -6.39 -16.35
C GLU A 74 -5.91 -5.10 -15.54
N ASN A 75 -6.00 -5.21 -14.20
CA ASN A 75 -6.36 -4.10 -13.29
C ASN A 75 -5.33 -3.94 -12.17
N THR A 76 -4.06 -3.88 -12.56
CA THR A 76 -2.95 -3.66 -11.64
C THR A 76 -2.41 -2.25 -11.84
N ASP A 77 -2.81 -1.34 -10.97
CA ASP A 77 -2.22 0.00 -10.89
C ASP A 77 -1.00 -0.06 -9.97
N THR A 78 0.18 0.04 -10.59
CA THR A 78 1.44 0.12 -9.86
C THR A 78 1.91 1.58 -9.85
N GLN A 79 1.89 2.19 -8.67
CA GLN A 79 2.39 3.53 -8.45
C GLN A 79 3.77 3.46 -7.79
N THR A 80 4.77 4.04 -8.44
CA THR A 80 6.10 4.25 -7.85
C THR A 80 6.27 5.72 -7.50
N SER A 81 6.59 5.99 -6.24
CA SER A 81 6.77 7.35 -5.71
C SER A 81 8.13 7.46 -5.03
N VAL A 82 8.89 8.50 -5.37
CA VAL A 82 10.15 8.83 -4.71
C VAL A 82 10.07 10.26 -4.20
N THR A 83 10.37 10.47 -2.94
CA THR A 83 10.34 11.76 -2.26
C THR A 83 11.71 12.04 -1.67
N LEU A 84 12.29 13.19 -2.02
CA LEU A 84 13.50 13.72 -1.40
C LEU A 84 13.13 15.01 -0.67
N ILE A 85 13.39 15.04 0.63
CA ILE A 85 13.15 16.17 1.50
C ILE A 85 14.52 16.75 1.88
N TYR A 86 14.68 18.03 1.60
CA TYR A 86 15.84 18.83 2.00
C TYR A 86 15.36 19.96 2.91
N SER A 87 15.99 20.13 4.07
CA SER A 87 15.64 21.10 5.11
C SER A 87 16.91 21.82 5.57
N PHE A 88 16.95 23.14 5.40
CA PHE A 88 18.05 24.03 5.73
C PHE A 88 17.95 24.59 7.15
#